data_AF-A0A530QKD8-F1
#
_entry.id   AF-A0A530QKD8-F1
#
_cell.length_a   1.000
_cell.length_b   1.000
_cell.length_c   1.000
_cell.angle_alpha   90.00
_cell.angle_beta   90.00
_cell.angle_gamma   90.00
#
_symmetry.space_group_name_H-M   'P 1'
#
loop_
_entity.id
_entity.type
_entity.pdbx_description
1 polymer ?
#
loop_
_entity_poly.entity_id
_entity_poly.type
_entity_poly.pdbx_seq_one_letter_code
_entity_poly.pdbx_strand_id
1 'polypeptide(L)'
;LHPALLFAQTCWGPMETGLSEHVQVIGQPSYDAFEGGQGELYSSAIVMRAGEAPSIGSPADGSPLIPLDILRGKHFTFNSLDSMSGIVGLTRDLEALGESLDIFSERSESGGHRASIVAIAEGRADVAAIDCLSWALAQRFEPAAEAVAVVGWTRRRKG
;
A
#
# COMPACT_ATOMS: atom_id res chain seq x y z
N LEU A 1 -17.14 -1.54 -15.87
CA LEU A 1 -18.41 -1.56 -15.09
C LEU A 1 -19.37 -2.55 -15.73
N HIS A 2 -19.91 -3.49 -14.96
CA HIS A 2 -20.90 -4.46 -15.44
C HIS A 2 -22.31 -4.01 -15.02
N PRO A 3 -23.29 -3.94 -15.93
CA PRO A 3 -24.62 -3.41 -15.61
C PRO A 3 -25.40 -4.24 -14.58
N ALA A 4 -25.00 -5.48 -14.34
CA ALA A 4 -25.56 -6.37 -13.31
C ALA A 4 -24.75 -6.41 -11.99
N LEU A 5 -23.84 -5.45 -11.76
CA LEU A 5 -23.07 -5.41 -10.51
C LEU A 5 -24.02 -5.09 -9.33
N LEU A 6 -24.21 -6.06 -8.43
CA LEU A 6 -25.03 -5.88 -7.23
C LEU A 6 -24.22 -5.34 -6.05
N PHE A 7 -23.01 -5.88 -5.86
CA PHE A 7 -22.11 -5.52 -4.76
C PHE A 7 -20.66 -5.80 -5.16
N ALA A 8 -19.76 -4.90 -4.77
CA ALA A 8 -18.32 -5.08 -4.87
C ALA A 8 -17.63 -4.37 -3.70
N GLN A 9 -16.41 -4.79 -3.41
CA GLN A 9 -15.49 -4.09 -2.54
C GLN A 9 -14.39 -3.45 -3.39
N THR A 10 -14.07 -2.20 -3.11
CA THR A 10 -13.02 -1.42 -3.80
C THR A 10 -12.31 -0.55 -2.77
N CYS A 11 -11.09 -0.13 -3.08
CA CYS A 11 -10.46 1.00 -2.39
C CYS A 11 -10.94 2.33 -2.99
N TRP A 12 -10.51 3.46 -2.41
CA TRP A 12 -10.85 4.79 -2.94
C TRP A 12 -10.19 5.17 -4.26
N GLY A 13 -9.18 4.43 -4.72
CA GLY A 13 -8.51 4.72 -5.99
C GLY A 13 -9.49 4.69 -7.17
N PRO A 14 -10.17 3.56 -7.43
CA PRO A 14 -11.22 3.49 -8.44
C PRO A 14 -12.37 4.48 -8.23
N MET A 15 -12.72 4.79 -6.97
CA MET A 15 -13.77 5.76 -6.63
C MET A 15 -13.41 7.17 -7.10
N GLU A 16 -12.14 7.56 -6.97
CA GLU A 16 -11.61 8.85 -7.43
C GLU A 16 -11.42 8.90 -8.95
N THR A 17 -11.23 7.75 -9.62
CA THR A 17 -11.06 7.67 -11.08
C THR A 17 -12.35 7.36 -11.84
N GLY A 18 -13.52 7.69 -11.28
CA GLY A 18 -14.82 7.69 -11.96
C GLY A 18 -15.83 6.63 -11.52
N LEU A 19 -15.45 5.63 -10.70
CA LEU A 19 -16.40 4.62 -10.23
C LEU A 19 -17.54 5.24 -9.40
N SER A 20 -17.25 6.32 -8.66
CA SER A 20 -18.21 7.02 -7.79
C SER A 20 -19.43 7.58 -8.53
N GLU A 21 -19.36 7.78 -9.85
CA GLU A 21 -20.51 8.21 -10.67
C GLU A 21 -21.54 7.10 -10.91
N HIS A 22 -21.15 5.84 -10.66
CA HIS A 22 -21.93 4.65 -11.04
C HIS A 22 -22.34 3.78 -9.86
N VAL A 23 -21.82 4.03 -8.66
CA VAL A 23 -22.08 3.22 -7.47
C VAL A 23 -22.35 4.11 -6.25
N GLN A 24 -23.00 3.52 -5.25
CA GLN A 24 -23.20 4.15 -3.94
C GLN A 24 -22.40 3.38 -2.90
N VAL A 25 -21.69 4.12 -2.03
CA VAL A 25 -21.04 3.52 -0.85
C VAL A 25 -22.11 3.09 0.15
N ILE A 26 -22.17 1.80 0.46
CA ILE A 26 -23.13 1.24 1.44
C ILE A 26 -22.47 0.79 2.75
N GLY A 27 -21.14 0.75 2.79
CA GLY A 27 -20.38 0.38 3.98
C GLY A 27 -18.89 0.67 3.80
N GLN A 28 -18.22 0.96 4.91
CA GLN A 28 -16.77 1.21 4.96
C GLN A 28 -16.19 0.49 6.18
N PRO A 29 -15.10 -0.28 6.01
CA PRO A 29 -14.43 -0.92 7.14
C PRO A 29 -13.89 0.11 8.14
N SER A 30 -13.92 -0.23 9.43
CA SER A 30 -13.05 0.42 10.41
C SER A 30 -11.68 -0.23 10.36
N TYR A 31 -10.64 0.60 10.36
CA TYR A 31 -9.25 0.22 10.43
C TYR A 31 -8.68 0.32 11.86
N ASP A 32 -9.51 0.62 12.87
CA ASP A 32 -9.05 0.82 14.27
C ASP A 32 -8.30 -0.38 14.85
N ALA A 33 -8.53 -1.58 14.32
CA ALA A 33 -7.88 -2.81 14.77
C ALA A 33 -6.46 -3.00 14.21
N PHE A 34 -6.00 -2.16 13.28
CA PHE A 34 -4.75 -2.36 12.54
C PHE A 34 -3.78 -1.20 12.77
N GLU A 35 -2.49 -1.52 12.89
CA GLU A 35 -1.45 -0.49 12.95
C GLU A 35 -1.47 0.37 11.68
N GLY A 36 -1.44 1.69 11.84
CA GLY A 36 -1.64 2.64 10.74
C GLY A 36 -3.10 2.92 10.39
N GLY A 37 -4.06 2.27 11.06
CA GLY A 37 -5.49 2.55 10.95
C GLY A 37 -6.01 3.53 12.00
N GLN A 38 -7.05 4.30 11.63
CA GLN A 38 -7.86 5.11 12.55
C GLN A 38 -9.23 5.39 11.92
N GLY A 39 -10.28 4.83 12.50
CA GLY A 39 -11.65 4.92 11.97
C GLY A 39 -11.71 4.43 10.53
N GLU A 40 -12.19 5.29 9.63
CA GLU A 40 -12.29 5.00 8.19
C GLU A 40 -10.98 5.21 7.40
N LEU A 41 -9.90 5.58 8.10
CA LEU A 41 -8.63 5.96 7.48
C LEU A 41 -7.55 4.90 7.73
N TYR A 42 -6.66 4.72 6.76
CA TYR A 42 -5.51 3.81 6.84
C TYR A 42 -4.24 4.41 6.23
N SER A 43 -3.09 3.91 6.67
CA SER A 43 -1.79 4.08 6.00
C SER A 43 -1.37 2.77 5.35
N SER A 44 -0.69 2.84 4.22
CA SER A 44 0.01 1.69 3.66
C SER A 44 1.36 1.51 4.34
N ALA A 45 1.66 0.29 4.76
CA ALA A 45 2.99 -0.13 5.15
C ALA A 45 3.88 -0.20 3.90
N ILE A 46 5.01 0.50 3.92
CA ILE A 46 6.06 0.38 2.92
C ILE A 46 6.98 -0.74 3.40
N VAL A 47 7.05 -1.81 2.61
CA VAL A 47 7.71 -3.05 3.01
C VAL A 47 8.88 -3.38 2.11
N MET A 48 9.93 -3.95 2.69
CA MET A 48 11.13 -4.45 2.02
C MET A 48 11.53 -5.81 2.58
N ARG A 49 12.50 -6.50 1.98
CA ARG A 49 13.05 -7.73 2.54
C ARG A 49 13.59 -7.49 3.96
N ALA A 50 13.25 -8.38 4.88
CA ALA A 50 13.73 -8.31 6.26
C ALA A 50 15.26 -8.30 6.31
N GLY A 51 15.82 -7.41 7.14
CA GLY A 51 17.26 -7.23 7.30
C GLY A 51 17.89 -6.19 6.37
N GLU A 52 17.19 -5.68 5.35
CA GLU A 52 17.71 -4.58 4.51
C GLU A 52 17.65 -3.21 5.20
N ALA A 53 16.69 -3.01 6.10
CA ALA A 53 16.54 -1.81 6.91
C ALA A 53 15.83 -2.11 8.25
N PRO A 54 15.93 -1.21 9.25
CA PRO A 54 15.21 -1.35 10.52
C PRO A 54 13.69 -1.40 10.31
N SER A 55 13.02 -2.25 11.07
CA SER A 55 11.54 -2.25 11.09
C SER A 55 11.04 -1.02 11.83
N ILE A 56 10.02 -0.34 11.29
CA ILE A 56 9.47 0.89 11.86
C ILE A 56 7.95 0.79 12.03
N GLY A 57 7.45 1.24 13.19
CA GLY A 57 6.01 1.34 13.46
C GLY A 57 5.37 2.58 12.86
N SER A 58 4.04 2.55 12.73
CA SER A 58 3.28 3.64 12.11
C SER A 58 3.27 4.91 12.99
N PRO A 59 3.47 6.11 12.40
CA PRO A 59 3.34 7.37 13.14
C PRO A 59 1.93 7.55 13.73
N ALA A 60 1.85 7.87 15.01
CA ALA A 60 0.57 8.02 15.72
C ALA A 60 -0.32 9.11 15.10
N ASP A 61 0.29 10.20 14.63
CA ASP A 61 -0.40 11.33 13.99
C ASP A 61 -0.84 11.05 12.55
N GLY A 62 -0.47 9.90 11.96
CA GLY A 62 -0.81 9.54 10.59
C GLY A 62 0.00 10.30 9.52
N SER A 63 1.07 10.98 9.93
CA SER A 63 2.03 11.58 9.01
C SER A 63 2.76 10.50 8.18
N PRO A 64 3.17 10.81 6.94
CA PRO A 64 3.97 9.87 6.16
C PRO A 64 5.39 9.75 6.73
N LEU A 65 5.93 8.54 6.70
CA LEU A 65 7.33 8.23 6.96
C LEU A 65 7.90 7.51 5.72
N ILE A 66 8.49 8.28 4.81
CA ILE A 66 9.05 7.76 3.54
C ILE A 66 10.58 7.78 3.62
N PRO A 67 11.24 6.61 3.73
CA PRO A 67 12.70 6.56 3.88
C PRO A 67 13.40 6.67 2.51
N LEU A 68 13.47 7.89 1.96
CA LEU A 68 13.95 8.13 0.58
C LEU A 68 15.34 7.58 0.28
N ASP A 69 16.22 7.56 1.27
CA ASP A 69 17.60 7.08 1.17
C ASP A 69 17.67 5.57 0.88
N ILE A 70 16.82 4.76 1.50
CA ILE A 70 16.80 3.30 1.27
C ILE A 70 15.93 2.89 0.08
N LEU A 71 14.96 3.74 -0.30
CA LEU A 71 14.05 3.48 -1.43
C LEU A 71 14.68 3.78 -2.80
N ARG A 72 15.63 4.71 -2.86
CA ARG A 72 16.20 5.15 -4.13
C ARG A 72 16.92 4.02 -4.85
N GLY A 73 16.67 3.88 -6.15
CA GLY A 73 17.25 2.88 -7.02
C GLY A 73 16.69 1.47 -6.86
N LYS A 74 15.67 1.27 -6.01
CA LYS A 74 15.02 -0.04 -5.80
C LYS A 74 13.99 -0.36 -6.88
N HIS A 75 13.68 -1.64 -7.05
CA HIS A 75 12.56 -2.13 -7.84
C HIS A 75 11.27 -2.10 -7.00
N PHE A 76 10.38 -1.18 -7.35
CA PHE A 76 9.08 -1.03 -6.70
C PHE A 76 8.00 -1.87 -7.39
N THR A 77 7.27 -2.68 -6.62
CA THR A 77 6.13 -3.45 -7.11
C THR A 77 4.83 -3.05 -6.42
N PHE A 78 3.75 -3.00 -7.17
CA PHE A 78 2.43 -2.56 -6.70
C PHE A 78 1.33 -3.43 -7.31
N ASN A 79 0.16 -3.50 -6.69
CA ASN A 79 -0.91 -4.40 -7.11
C ASN A 79 -1.54 -4.01 -8.46
N SER A 80 -1.91 -2.74 -8.63
CA SER A 80 -2.51 -2.20 -9.85
C SER A 80 -2.32 -0.69 -9.92
N LEU A 81 -2.33 -0.12 -11.13
CA LEU A 81 -2.12 1.32 -11.36
C LEU A 81 -3.16 2.22 -10.70
N ASP A 82 -4.38 1.73 -10.49
CA ASP A 82 -5.49 2.44 -9.85
C ASP A 82 -5.54 2.24 -8.34
N SER A 83 -4.56 1.54 -7.74
CA SER A 83 -4.59 1.25 -6.31
C SER A 83 -4.21 2.46 -5.46
N MET A 84 -5.16 2.88 -4.60
CA MET A 84 -4.89 3.89 -3.58
C MET A 84 -3.74 3.48 -2.65
N SER A 85 -3.79 2.24 -2.15
CA SER A 85 -2.82 1.71 -1.20
C SER A 85 -1.49 1.36 -1.84
N GLY A 86 -1.52 0.81 -3.06
CA GLY A 86 -0.35 0.24 -3.70
C GLY A 86 0.53 1.24 -4.42
N ILE A 87 -0.01 2.31 -5.01
CA ILE A 87 0.79 3.26 -5.80
C ILE A 87 0.35 4.71 -5.63
N VAL A 88 -0.94 5.03 -5.72
CA VAL A 88 -1.42 6.43 -5.73
C VAL A 88 -1.07 7.17 -4.44
N GLY A 89 -1.25 6.51 -3.28
CA GLY A 89 -0.94 7.10 -1.98
C GLY A 89 0.54 7.43 -1.81
N LEU A 90 1.43 6.53 -2.26
CA LEU A 90 2.88 6.73 -2.23
C LEU A 90 3.32 7.81 -3.21
N THR A 91 2.78 7.83 -4.44
CA THR A 91 3.04 8.88 -5.42
C THR A 91 2.76 10.26 -4.83
N ARG A 92 1.59 10.46 -4.21
CA ARG A 92 1.20 11.72 -3.56
C ARG A 92 2.14 12.14 -2.44
N ASP A 93 2.62 11.18 -1.64
CA ASP A 93 3.57 11.48 -0.56
C ASP A 93 4.97 11.81 -1.11
N LEU A 94 5.41 11.17 -2.19
CA LEU A 94 6.66 11.52 -2.87
C LEU A 94 6.59 12.92 -3.50
N GLU A 95 5.49 13.24 -4.18
CA GLU A 95 5.26 14.57 -4.77
C GLU A 95 5.29 15.67 -3.71
N ALA A 96 4.69 15.43 -2.54
CA ALA A 96 4.72 16.36 -1.41
C ALA A 96 6.14 16.57 -0.83
N LEU A 97 7.06 15.63 -1.07
CA LEU A 97 8.48 15.73 -0.71
C LEU A 97 9.34 16.30 -1.85
N GLY A 98 8.74 16.67 -2.99
CA GLY A 98 9.46 17.15 -4.17
C GLY A 98 10.11 16.04 -4.99
N GLU A 99 9.72 14.79 -4.78
CA GLU A 99 10.18 13.61 -5.50
C GLU A 99 9.08 13.06 -6.41
N SER A 100 9.40 12.03 -7.21
CA SER A 100 8.44 11.28 -8.01
C SER A 100 8.69 9.78 -7.85
N LEU A 101 7.88 8.94 -8.50
CA LEU A 101 8.17 7.51 -8.61
C LEU A 101 9.48 7.20 -9.36
N ASP A 102 10.17 8.19 -9.93
CA ASP A 102 11.46 8.01 -10.61
C ASP A 102 12.63 7.88 -9.63
N ILE A 103 12.37 7.98 -8.31
CA ILE A 103 13.33 7.49 -7.32
C ILE A 103 13.60 5.98 -7.47
N PHE A 104 12.65 5.22 -8.04
CA PHE A 104 12.78 3.78 -8.27
C PHE A 104 13.43 3.51 -9.63
N SER A 105 14.31 2.51 -9.70
CA SER A 105 15.00 2.13 -10.94
C SER A 105 14.09 1.32 -11.87
N GLU A 106 13.15 0.56 -11.29
CA GLU A 106 12.19 -0.29 -11.99
C GLU A 106 10.85 -0.28 -11.27
N ARG A 107 9.76 -0.48 -12.02
CA ARG A 107 8.40 -0.57 -11.51
C ARG A 107 7.65 -1.73 -12.16
N SER A 108 6.93 -2.54 -11.38
CA SER A 108 6.15 -3.67 -11.90
C SER A 108 4.78 -3.84 -11.21
N GLU A 109 3.81 -4.31 -11.99
CA GLU A 109 2.49 -4.70 -11.47
C GLU A 109 2.50 -6.17 -11.00
N SER A 110 2.11 -6.40 -9.75
CA SER A 110 2.04 -7.72 -9.12
C SER A 110 0.66 -8.37 -9.20
N GLY A 111 -0.39 -7.57 -9.43
CA GLY A 111 -1.79 -8.01 -9.41
C GLY A 111 -2.42 -8.12 -8.02
N GLY A 112 -1.68 -7.89 -6.93
CA GLY A 112 -2.26 -7.95 -5.58
C GLY A 112 -1.25 -7.76 -4.45
N HIS A 113 -1.71 -7.27 -3.29
CA HIS A 113 -0.84 -7.06 -2.11
C HIS A 113 -0.07 -8.32 -1.69
N ARG A 114 -0.75 -9.47 -1.63
CA ARG A 114 -0.10 -10.76 -1.38
C ARG A 114 0.99 -11.07 -2.41
N ALA A 115 0.73 -10.82 -3.69
CA ALA A 115 1.69 -11.07 -4.77
C ALA A 115 2.91 -10.15 -4.68
N SER A 116 2.72 -8.87 -4.29
CA SER A 116 3.81 -7.94 -3.99
C SER A 116 4.70 -8.44 -2.85
N ILE A 117 4.10 -8.92 -1.75
CA ILE A 117 4.85 -9.48 -0.60
C ILE A 117 5.67 -10.69 -1.04
N VAL A 118 5.06 -11.62 -1.77
CA VAL A 118 5.76 -12.80 -2.32
C VAL A 118 6.89 -12.40 -3.26
N ALA A 119 6.67 -11.40 -4.13
CA ALA A 119 7.71 -10.91 -5.04
C ALA A 119 8.94 -10.36 -4.30
N ILE A 120 8.74 -9.68 -3.18
CA ILE A 120 9.83 -9.19 -2.33
C ILE A 120 10.55 -10.36 -1.64
N ALA A 121 9.79 -11.27 -1.02
CA ALA A 121 10.36 -12.45 -0.37
C ALA A 121 11.24 -13.29 -1.32
N GLU A 122 10.80 -13.46 -2.57
CA GLU A 122 11.50 -14.20 -3.62
C GLU A 122 12.62 -13.40 -4.31
N GLY A 123 12.73 -12.09 -4.08
CA GLY A 123 13.76 -11.24 -4.70
C GLY A 123 13.50 -10.86 -6.14
N ARG A 124 12.24 -10.91 -6.54
CA ARG A 124 11.77 -10.39 -7.83
C ARG A 124 11.46 -8.89 -7.77
N ALA A 125 11.27 -8.34 -6.58
CA ALA A 125 11.11 -6.93 -6.30
C ALA A 125 11.78 -6.58 -4.97
N ASP A 126 11.96 -5.29 -4.70
CA ASP A 126 12.64 -4.83 -3.49
C ASP A 126 11.69 -4.16 -2.50
N VAL A 127 10.67 -3.44 -3.01
CA VAL A 127 9.77 -2.63 -2.20
C VAL A 127 8.34 -2.67 -2.71
N ALA A 128 7.37 -2.61 -1.79
CA ALA A 128 5.96 -2.44 -2.09
C ALA A 128 5.26 -1.59 -1.03
N ALA A 129 4.12 -0.99 -1.39
CA ALA A 129 3.19 -0.39 -0.44
C ALA A 129 1.96 -1.30 -0.27
N ILE A 130 1.62 -1.64 0.96
CA ILE A 130 0.56 -2.60 1.32
C ILE A 130 -0.38 -1.94 2.31
N ASP A 131 -1.70 -1.92 2.06
CA ASP A 131 -2.64 -1.37 3.05
C ASP A 131 -2.54 -2.12 4.39
N CYS A 132 -2.77 -1.42 5.50
CA CYS A 132 -2.54 -1.99 6.83
C CYS A 132 -3.37 -3.25 7.14
N LEU A 133 -4.59 -3.35 6.60
CA LEU A 133 -5.43 -4.53 6.77
C LEU A 133 -4.83 -5.71 5.99
N SER A 134 -4.48 -5.52 4.72
CA SER A 134 -3.82 -6.56 3.91
C SER A 134 -2.48 -6.98 4.52
N TRP A 135 -1.73 -6.04 5.10
CA TRP A 135 -0.49 -6.36 5.80
C TRP A 135 -0.75 -7.22 7.04
N ALA A 136 -1.70 -6.84 7.89
CA ALA A 136 -2.07 -7.62 9.07
C ALA A 136 -2.59 -9.04 8.70
N LEU A 137 -3.35 -9.14 7.61
CA LEU A 137 -3.79 -10.43 7.07
C LEU A 137 -2.61 -11.26 6.55
N ALA A 138 -1.67 -10.64 5.82
CA ALA A 138 -0.49 -11.31 5.31
C ALA A 138 0.39 -11.84 6.45
N GLN A 139 0.63 -11.06 7.51
CA GLN A 139 1.37 -11.52 8.68
C GLN A 139 0.74 -12.75 9.35
N ARG A 140 -0.57 -12.92 9.22
CA ARG A 140 -1.30 -14.06 9.81
C ARG A 140 -1.39 -15.27 8.89
N PHE A 141 -1.43 -15.07 7.57
CA PHE A 141 -1.84 -16.10 6.62
C PHE A 141 -0.89 -16.30 5.44
N GLU A 142 0.11 -15.46 5.25
CA GLU A 142 1.09 -15.56 4.17
C GLU A 142 2.49 -15.82 4.73
N PRO A 143 3.05 -17.04 4.60
CA PRO A 143 4.41 -17.36 5.06
C PRO A 143 5.49 -16.42 4.51
N ALA A 144 5.34 -15.92 3.27
CA ALA A 144 6.29 -14.98 2.69
C ALA A 144 6.38 -13.65 3.47
N ALA A 145 5.36 -13.29 4.26
CA ALA A 145 5.39 -12.09 5.10
C ALA A 145 6.46 -12.16 6.20
N GLU A 146 6.91 -13.35 6.61
CA GLU A 146 8.01 -13.52 7.58
C GLU A 146 9.36 -13.04 7.03
N ALA A 147 9.52 -13.02 5.70
CA ALA A 147 10.75 -12.57 5.03
C ALA A 147 10.73 -11.06 4.71
N VAL A 148 9.71 -10.33 5.17
CA VAL A 148 9.44 -8.94 4.79
C VAL A 148 9.23 -8.11 6.05
N ALA A 149 9.75 -6.88 6.06
CA ALA A 149 9.65 -5.95 7.18
C ALA A 149 9.14 -4.59 6.73
N VAL A 150 8.42 -3.90 7.62
CA VAL A 150 7.91 -2.55 7.39
C VAL A 150 9.03 -1.54 7.63
N VAL A 151 9.38 -0.76 6.61
CA VAL A 151 10.46 0.24 6.67
C VAL A 151 9.95 1.68 6.63
N GLY A 152 8.66 1.86 6.34
CA GLY A 152 8.04 3.17 6.24
C GLY A 152 6.52 3.06 6.15
N TRP A 153 5.85 4.22 6.13
CA TRP A 153 4.40 4.31 6.10
C TRP A 153 3.96 5.47 5.23
N THR A 154 2.93 5.28 4.40
CA THR A 154 2.30 6.41 3.70
C THR A 154 1.48 7.24 4.68
N ARG A 155 1.12 8.46 4.27
CA ARG A 155 0.17 9.29 5.00
C ARG A 155 -1.15 8.53 5.17
N ARG A 156 -1.82 8.77 6.30
CA ARG A 156 -3.15 8.22 6.57
C ARG A 156 -4.18 8.83 5.62
N ARG A 157 -4.98 8.00 4.96
CA ARG A 157 -5.96 8.38 3.91
C ARG A 157 -7.21 7.54 4.01
N LYS A 158 -8.26 7.93 3.30
CA LYS A 158 -9.53 7.20 3.30
C LYS A 158 -9.38 5.81 2.67
N GLY A 159 -9.91 4.79 3.37
CA GLY A 159 -9.89 3.35 3.03
C GLY A 159 -11.03 2.86 2.19
#